data_AF-U7NQW2-F1
#
_entry.id   AF-U7NQW2-F1
#
_cell.length_a   1.000
_cell.length_b   1.000
_cell.length_c   1.000
_cell.angle_alpha   90.00
_cell.angle_beta   90.00
_cell.angle_gamma   90.00
#
_symmetry.space_group_name_H-M   'P 1'
#
loop_
_entity.id
_entity.type
_entity.pdbx_description
1 polymer ?
#
loop_
_entity_poly.entity_id
_entity_poly.type
_entity_poly.pdbx_seq_one_letter_code
_entity_poly.pdbx_strand_id
1 'polypeptide(L)'
;MNNRVSSRSVFGAVAALVALLCLLINPVRAELASETKKSGEAPAAMAWLERLGPALNMTSYRGVFVYARGDQVHSMRIAHRYRNGRVEERLVMQDGGSGEIVRKGMNVVCVLPDRGRVRLDEVIPSGPFAEAFTSQLMPFGRWYLPELAGEDRVAGYDVVIVALGARDDDRYSHRLWLEKETGLLVKSQVRDVNGEVLEHFQFTDLEITDDISDEELEVQTRGREISRTLDDGRKQESSVGRMNGWTLSWQPEGFVPAAAPRSGSGKAVAFSDGLAAFSVFVEPVGRLKMPTGASRIGATTIYMREVMVSDRPFLIAVVGEIPPGTARKVADAVEVDDDFVAELSGS
;
A
#
# COMPACT_ATOMS: atom_id res chain seq x y z
N MET A 1 -22.58 90.10 13.13
CA MET A 1 -21.30 90.23 12.41
C MET A 1 -20.76 88.82 12.12
N ASN A 2 -20.53 88.53 10.84
CA ASN A 2 -19.47 87.70 10.22
C ASN A 2 -19.01 86.40 10.94
N ASN A 3 -18.82 85.25 10.30
CA ASN A 3 -18.93 84.80 8.92
C ASN A 3 -18.73 83.25 8.96
N ARG A 4 -19.37 82.50 8.05
CA ARG A 4 -18.83 81.39 7.20
C ARG A 4 -17.81 80.37 7.80
N VAL A 5 -17.83 79.05 7.55
CA VAL A 5 -18.30 78.20 6.44
C VAL A 5 -18.28 76.71 6.86
N SER A 6 -19.27 75.97 6.34
CA SER A 6 -19.45 74.54 5.95
C SER A 6 -18.83 73.37 6.76
N SER A 7 -19.63 72.40 7.25
CA SER A 7 -20.32 71.26 6.56
C SER A 7 -19.35 70.14 6.13
N ARG A 8 -19.53 68.84 6.34
CA ARG A 8 -20.59 67.84 6.67
C ARG A 8 -19.84 66.68 7.38
N SER A 9 -20.38 65.67 8.07
CA SER A 9 -21.56 64.82 7.82
C SER A 9 -21.81 63.91 9.03
N VAL A 10 -23.07 63.79 9.43
CA VAL A 10 -23.81 62.54 9.71
C VAL A 10 -23.10 61.47 10.57
N PHE A 11 -23.43 61.41 11.86
CA PHE A 11 -23.55 60.13 12.60
C PHE A 11 -24.70 60.26 13.61
N GLY A 12 -25.87 59.80 13.18
CA GLY A 12 -27.03 59.63 14.03
C GLY A 12 -27.03 58.26 14.71
N ALA A 13 -27.57 58.24 15.92
CA ALA A 13 -28.39 57.16 16.46
C ALA A 13 -27.75 55.76 16.62
N VAL A 14 -26.87 55.57 17.60
CA VAL A 14 -26.71 54.26 18.28
C VAL A 14 -26.32 54.46 19.76
N ALA A 15 -27.20 55.08 20.55
CA ALA A 15 -26.97 55.25 22.00
C ALA A 15 -28.16 54.76 22.85
N ALA A 16 -29.02 53.91 22.28
CA ALA A 16 -30.22 53.37 22.93
C ALA A 16 -30.35 51.83 22.81
N LEU A 17 -29.22 51.11 22.67
CA LEU A 17 -29.21 49.65 22.53
C LEU A 17 -28.15 48.96 23.42
N VAL A 18 -27.91 49.46 24.64
CA VAL A 18 -26.94 48.87 25.58
C VAL A 18 -27.53 48.54 26.96
N ALA A 19 -28.78 48.93 27.23
CA ALA A 19 -29.42 48.75 28.55
C ALA A 19 -30.52 47.66 28.59
N LEU A 20 -30.59 46.77 27.59
CA LEU A 20 -31.55 45.65 27.54
C LEU A 20 -30.88 44.33 27.13
N LEU A 21 -29.69 44.04 27.68
CA LEU A 21 -28.99 42.77 27.43
C LEU A 21 -28.28 42.21 28.68
N CYS A 22 -28.83 42.44 29.88
CA CYS A 22 -28.29 41.90 31.14
C CYS A 22 -29.28 41.04 31.95
N LEU A 23 -30.42 40.64 31.38
CA LEU A 23 -31.45 39.89 32.13
C LEU A 23 -32.09 38.78 31.30
N LEU A 24 -31.29 37.90 30.69
CA LEU A 24 -31.66 36.51 30.39
C LEU A 24 -30.37 35.67 30.31
N ILE A 25 -29.69 35.56 31.46
CA ILE A 25 -28.65 34.53 31.66
C ILE A 25 -29.38 33.20 31.81
N ASN A 26 -29.77 32.61 30.69
CA ASN A 26 -30.08 31.18 30.66
C ASN A 26 -28.75 30.43 30.81
N PRO A 27 -28.60 29.52 31.77
CA PRO A 27 -27.51 28.58 31.69
C PRO A 27 -27.81 27.74 30.45
N VAL A 28 -27.03 27.93 29.38
CA VAL A 28 -26.90 26.90 28.37
C VAL A 28 -26.38 25.68 29.14
N ARG A 29 -27.29 24.77 29.47
CA ARG A 29 -26.94 23.39 29.77
C ARG A 29 -26.16 22.95 28.53
N ALA A 30 -24.84 22.89 28.66
CA ALA A 30 -24.01 22.16 27.74
C ALA A 30 -24.55 20.74 27.74
N GLU A 31 -25.37 20.45 26.73
CA GLU A 31 -25.72 19.10 26.37
C GLU A 31 -24.38 18.46 26.03
N LEU A 32 -23.87 17.67 26.96
CA LEU A 32 -22.81 16.70 26.71
C LEU A 32 -23.32 15.81 25.57
N ALA A 33 -23.00 16.22 24.35
CA ALA A 33 -23.16 15.41 23.17
C ALA A 33 -22.22 14.22 23.33
N SER A 34 -22.76 13.15 23.92
CA SER A 34 -22.53 11.77 23.53
C SER A 34 -21.10 11.47 23.04
N GLU A 35 -20.17 11.24 23.96
CA GLU A 35 -18.94 10.47 23.70
C GLU A 35 -19.19 8.95 23.69
N THR A 36 -20.41 8.51 23.33
CA THR A 36 -20.79 7.09 23.37
C THR A 36 -20.98 6.49 21.98
N LYS A 37 -20.18 6.90 20.99
CA LYS A 37 -20.25 6.37 19.61
C LYS A 37 -19.07 5.49 19.17
N LYS A 38 -18.04 5.25 20.00
CA LYS A 38 -16.83 4.52 19.56
C LYS A 38 -16.87 2.99 19.73
N SER A 39 -17.73 2.42 20.57
CA SER A 39 -17.65 0.98 20.89
C SER A 39 -18.23 0.05 19.81
N GLY A 40 -19.12 0.55 18.94
CA GLY A 40 -19.75 -0.22 17.86
C GLY A 40 -19.08 -0.08 16.49
N GLU A 41 -18.26 0.94 16.29
CA GLU A 41 -17.68 1.28 14.98
C GLU A 41 -16.48 0.38 14.63
N ALA A 42 -15.66 -0.02 15.61
CA ALA A 42 -14.51 -0.91 15.36
C ALA A 42 -14.94 -2.35 14.96
N PRO A 43 -15.93 -3.00 15.62
CA PRO A 43 -16.48 -4.27 15.13
C PRO A 43 -17.08 -4.17 13.73
N ALA A 44 -17.75 -3.06 13.42
CA ALA A 44 -18.34 -2.83 12.10
C ALA A 44 -17.26 -2.64 11.02
N ALA A 45 -16.20 -1.87 11.31
CA ALA A 45 -15.06 -1.71 10.41
C ALA A 45 -14.33 -3.05 10.15
N MET A 46 -14.16 -3.87 11.18
CA MET A 46 -13.60 -5.22 11.04
C MET A 46 -14.46 -6.11 10.14
N ALA A 47 -15.79 -6.07 10.28
CA ALA A 47 -16.68 -6.85 9.42
C ALA A 47 -16.54 -6.47 7.94
N TRP A 48 -16.25 -5.21 7.62
CA TRP A 48 -15.96 -4.79 6.26
C TRP A 48 -14.60 -5.32 5.75
N LEU A 49 -13.58 -5.34 6.60
CA LEU A 49 -12.28 -5.94 6.27
C LEU A 49 -12.36 -7.45 6.04
N GLU A 50 -13.21 -8.16 6.78
CA GLU A 50 -13.45 -9.58 6.57
C GLU A 50 -14.08 -9.90 5.20
N ARG A 51 -14.81 -8.94 4.61
CA ARG A 51 -15.39 -9.05 3.26
C ARG A 51 -14.38 -8.79 2.15
N LEU A 52 -13.36 -7.97 2.42
CA LEU A 52 -12.38 -7.52 1.43
C LEU A 52 -11.61 -8.68 0.78
N GLY A 53 -11.04 -9.59 1.58
CA GLY A 53 -10.23 -10.71 1.08
C GLY A 53 -10.99 -11.61 0.09
N PRO A 54 -12.18 -12.12 0.44
CA PRO A 54 -13.04 -12.85 -0.49
C PRO A 54 -13.43 -12.03 -1.72
N ALA A 55 -13.80 -10.75 -1.57
CA ALA A 55 -14.22 -9.91 -2.69
C ALA A 55 -13.11 -9.70 -3.73
N LEU A 56 -11.87 -9.48 -3.29
CA LEU A 56 -10.72 -9.33 -4.20
C LEU A 56 -10.46 -10.59 -5.04
N ASN A 57 -10.73 -11.77 -4.50
CA ASN A 57 -10.46 -13.04 -5.18
C ASN A 57 -11.65 -13.60 -5.96
N MET A 58 -12.85 -13.46 -5.42
CA MET A 58 -14.02 -14.23 -5.83
C MET A 58 -15.06 -13.40 -6.58
N THR A 59 -14.92 -12.07 -6.63
CA THR A 59 -15.78 -11.20 -7.43
C THR A 59 -15.23 -11.09 -8.84
N SER A 60 -16.03 -11.40 -9.85
CA SER A 60 -15.67 -11.15 -11.26
C SER A 60 -15.99 -9.70 -11.63
N TYR A 61 -15.04 -9.02 -12.29
CA TYR A 61 -15.18 -7.64 -12.72
C TYR A 61 -14.22 -7.29 -13.86
N ARG A 62 -14.54 -6.24 -14.61
CA ARG A 62 -13.61 -5.59 -15.54
C ARG A 62 -13.69 -4.08 -15.40
N GLY A 63 -12.64 -3.38 -15.80
CA GLY A 63 -12.64 -1.94 -15.71
C GLY A 63 -11.29 -1.31 -15.99
N VAL A 64 -11.23 0.00 -15.74
CA VAL A 64 -10.02 0.81 -15.86
C VAL A 64 -9.78 1.50 -14.52
N PHE A 65 -8.56 1.41 -14.03
CA PHE A 65 -8.13 2.11 -12.82
C PHE A 65 -6.88 2.93 -13.07
N VAL A 66 -6.71 3.94 -12.23
CA VAL A 66 -5.47 4.72 -12.13
C VAL A 66 -4.73 4.33 -10.87
N TYR A 67 -3.41 4.27 -10.98
CA TYR A 67 -2.50 4.07 -9.86
C TYR A 67 -1.44 5.18 -9.88
N ALA A 68 -1.39 5.95 -8.81
CA ALA A 68 -0.47 7.07 -8.64
C ALA A 68 0.49 6.80 -7.47
N ARG A 69 1.77 7.06 -7.69
CA ARG A 69 2.84 6.98 -6.69
C ARG A 69 3.86 8.09 -6.93
N GLY A 70 4.10 8.93 -5.93
CA GLY A 70 4.92 10.12 -6.11
C GLY A 70 4.37 11.04 -7.21
N ASP A 71 5.17 11.31 -8.25
CA ASP A 71 4.80 12.12 -9.41
C ASP A 71 4.32 11.29 -10.62
N GLN A 72 4.34 9.97 -10.52
CA GLN A 72 3.94 9.06 -11.60
C GLN A 72 2.47 8.65 -11.44
N VAL A 73 1.75 8.65 -12.55
CA VAL A 73 0.37 8.15 -12.66
C VAL A 73 0.32 7.19 -13.83
N HIS A 74 -0.20 6.00 -13.60
CA HIS A 74 -0.38 4.95 -14.60
C HIS A 74 -1.85 4.57 -14.70
N SER A 75 -2.32 4.32 -15.92
CA SER A 75 -3.65 3.80 -16.20
C SER A 75 -3.58 2.35 -16.64
N MET A 76 -4.46 1.51 -16.08
CA MET A 76 -4.44 0.07 -16.30
C MET A 76 -5.86 -0.43 -16.55
N ARG A 77 -6.02 -1.33 -17.53
CA ARG A 77 -7.26 -2.08 -17.74
C ARG A 77 -7.11 -3.46 -17.11
N ILE A 78 -8.13 -3.87 -16.36
CA ILE A 78 -8.20 -5.18 -15.73
C ILE A 78 -9.45 -5.93 -16.19
N ALA A 79 -9.29 -7.23 -16.41
CA ALA A 79 -10.37 -8.21 -16.41
C ALA A 79 -10.01 -9.28 -15.39
N HIS A 80 -10.82 -9.45 -14.36
CA HIS A 80 -10.65 -10.44 -13.30
C HIS A 80 -11.89 -11.32 -13.26
N ARG A 81 -11.70 -12.63 -13.38
CA ARG A 81 -12.77 -13.61 -13.38
C ARG A 81 -12.49 -14.70 -12.36
N TYR A 82 -13.49 -14.96 -11.52
CA TYR A 82 -13.50 -16.14 -10.68
C TYR A 82 -14.55 -17.13 -11.19
N ARG A 83 -14.09 -18.29 -11.67
CA ARG A 83 -14.98 -19.32 -12.23
C ARG A 83 -14.47 -20.71 -11.86
N ASN A 84 -15.37 -21.56 -11.35
CA ASN A 84 -15.06 -22.96 -10.99
C ASN A 84 -13.85 -23.11 -10.04
N GLY A 85 -13.72 -22.24 -9.04
CA GLY A 85 -12.62 -22.29 -8.08
C GLY A 85 -11.28 -21.77 -8.61
N ARG A 86 -11.26 -21.13 -9.79
CA ARG A 86 -10.05 -20.59 -10.41
C ARG A 86 -10.18 -19.10 -10.62
N VAL A 87 -9.10 -18.40 -10.29
CA VAL A 87 -8.90 -16.99 -10.62
C VAL A 87 -8.16 -16.89 -11.93
N GLU A 88 -8.72 -16.10 -12.84
CA GLU A 88 -8.10 -15.71 -14.10
C GLU A 88 -8.11 -14.19 -14.18
N GLU A 89 -7.00 -13.61 -14.58
CA GLU A 89 -6.80 -12.17 -14.56
C GLU A 89 -5.98 -11.75 -15.76
N ARG A 90 -6.36 -10.64 -16.36
CA ARG A 90 -5.57 -9.94 -17.36
C ARG A 90 -5.47 -8.48 -17.00
N LEU A 91 -4.26 -7.96 -17.04
CA LEU A 91 -3.91 -6.60 -16.69
C LEU A 91 -3.10 -5.97 -17.82
N VAL A 92 -3.54 -4.83 -18.34
CA VAL A 92 -2.95 -4.20 -19.53
C VAL A 92 -2.65 -2.74 -19.24
N MET A 93 -1.40 -2.31 -19.42
CA MET A 93 -1.02 -0.90 -19.32
C MET A 93 -1.69 -0.09 -20.43
N GLN A 94 -2.28 1.06 -20.08
CA GLN A 94 -2.98 1.95 -21.01
C GLN A 94 -2.12 3.15 -21.44
N ASP A 95 -1.03 3.40 -20.73
CA ASP A 95 -0.05 4.44 -21.01
C ASP A 95 1.37 3.86 -21.05
N GLY A 96 2.27 4.54 -21.77
CA GLY A 96 3.66 4.09 -21.93
C GLY A 96 3.82 2.90 -22.87
N GLY A 97 4.67 1.94 -22.48
CA GLY A 97 4.96 0.73 -23.28
C GLY A 97 3.81 -0.27 -23.26
N SER A 98 3.59 -0.99 -24.36
CA SER A 98 2.54 -2.03 -24.46
C SER A 98 2.95 -3.30 -23.70
N GLY A 99 2.73 -3.32 -22.39
CA GLY A 99 2.89 -4.50 -21.56
C GLY A 99 1.56 -5.01 -21.02
N GLU A 100 1.46 -6.33 -20.89
CA GLU A 100 0.33 -6.99 -20.25
C GLU A 100 0.78 -8.16 -19.38
N ILE A 101 0.00 -8.45 -18.35
CA ILE A 101 0.11 -9.63 -17.50
C ILE A 101 -1.16 -10.43 -17.65
N VAL A 102 -1.02 -11.73 -17.91
CA VAL A 102 -2.11 -12.70 -17.89
C VAL A 102 -1.79 -13.75 -16.85
N ARG A 103 -2.70 -13.94 -15.90
CA ARG A 103 -2.61 -14.93 -14.83
C ARG A 103 -3.77 -15.90 -14.93
N LYS A 104 -3.48 -17.19 -15.04
CA LYS A 104 -4.48 -18.27 -15.06
C LYS A 104 -4.13 -19.28 -13.97
N GLY A 105 -4.78 -19.16 -12.82
CA GLY A 105 -4.40 -19.85 -11.60
C GLY A 105 -2.96 -19.50 -11.21
N MET A 106 -2.07 -20.49 -11.34
CA MET A 106 -0.66 -20.38 -10.97
C MET A 106 0.25 -20.01 -12.14
N ASN A 107 -0.27 -20.00 -13.37
CA ASN A 107 0.51 -19.64 -14.54
C ASN A 107 0.43 -18.14 -14.75
N VAL A 108 1.58 -17.48 -14.80
CA VAL A 108 1.69 -16.05 -15.10
C VAL A 108 2.48 -15.89 -16.40
N VAL A 109 1.89 -15.17 -17.34
CA VAL A 109 2.54 -14.74 -18.58
C VAL A 109 2.67 -13.23 -18.53
N CYS A 110 3.89 -12.73 -18.70
CA CYS A 110 4.17 -11.31 -18.80
C CYS A 110 4.68 -11.00 -20.21
N VAL A 111 4.01 -10.09 -20.89
CA VAL A 111 4.46 -9.53 -22.17
C VAL A 111 5.18 -8.23 -21.88
N LEU A 112 6.46 -8.19 -22.24
CA LEU A 112 7.26 -6.98 -22.11
C LEU A 112 7.28 -6.20 -23.44
N PRO A 113 7.26 -4.86 -23.40
CA PRO A 113 7.38 -4.05 -24.61
C PRO A 113 8.73 -4.27 -25.30
N ASP A 114 8.72 -4.29 -26.64
CA ASP A 114 9.89 -4.61 -27.50
C ASP A 114 11.10 -3.66 -27.31
N ARG A 115 10.89 -2.48 -26.72
CA ARG A 115 11.94 -1.48 -26.46
C ARG A 115 11.87 -0.99 -25.02
N GLY A 116 12.80 -1.46 -24.21
CA GLY A 116 12.98 -0.97 -22.84
C GLY A 116 13.61 -2.04 -21.97
N ARG A 117 14.68 -1.69 -21.25
CA ARG A 117 14.94 -2.40 -19.99
C ARG A 117 13.73 -2.09 -19.12
N VAL A 118 13.03 -3.10 -18.59
CA VAL A 118 12.03 -2.87 -17.54
C VAL A 118 12.71 -2.04 -16.47
N ARG A 119 12.37 -0.76 -16.41
CA ARG A 119 12.93 0.07 -15.35
C ARG A 119 12.25 -0.36 -14.04
N LEU A 120 12.93 -0.23 -12.89
CA LEU A 120 12.33 -0.62 -11.61
C LEU A 120 11.01 0.15 -11.34
N ASP A 121 10.88 1.34 -11.91
CA ASP A 121 9.69 2.20 -11.93
C ASP A 121 8.61 1.77 -12.95
N GLU A 122 8.91 0.83 -13.85
CA GLU A 122 7.98 0.20 -14.80
C GLU A 122 7.54 -1.20 -14.36
N VAL A 123 7.99 -1.66 -13.17
CA VAL A 123 7.51 -2.93 -12.61
C VAL A 123 6.03 -2.79 -12.35
N ILE A 124 5.25 -3.44 -13.22
CA ILE A 124 3.82 -3.63 -13.09
C ILE A 124 3.62 -4.29 -11.73
N PRO A 125 2.99 -3.62 -10.76
CA PRO A 125 2.70 -4.28 -9.51
C PRO A 125 1.77 -5.44 -9.85
N SER A 126 2.20 -6.67 -9.55
CA SER A 126 1.25 -7.76 -9.29
C SER A 126 0.25 -7.16 -8.30
N GLY A 127 -1.00 -6.95 -8.70
CA GLY A 127 -1.92 -6.04 -8.01
C GLY A 127 -1.76 -6.12 -6.48
N PRO A 128 -1.42 -5.01 -5.80
CA PRO A 128 -0.85 -5.04 -4.44
C PRO A 128 -1.84 -5.47 -3.36
N PHE A 129 -3.06 -5.83 -3.74
CA PHE A 129 -4.15 -6.08 -2.81
C PHE A 129 -4.49 -7.57 -2.69
N ALA A 130 -4.16 -8.39 -3.70
CA ALA A 130 -4.54 -9.80 -3.66
C ALA A 130 -3.75 -10.60 -2.61
N GLU A 131 -2.41 -10.60 -2.60
CA GLU A 131 -1.70 -11.48 -1.62
C GLU A 131 -1.71 -10.95 -0.18
N ALA A 132 -1.58 -9.64 0.03
CA ALA A 132 -1.59 -9.05 1.38
C ALA A 132 -2.91 -9.32 2.12
N PHE A 133 -4.05 -9.06 1.48
CA PHE A 133 -5.37 -9.19 2.12
C PHE A 133 -5.99 -10.59 2.06
N THR A 134 -5.32 -11.57 1.44
CA THR A 134 -5.84 -12.94 1.30
C THR A 134 -5.26 -13.94 2.28
N SER A 135 -4.20 -13.56 3.00
CA SER A 135 -3.74 -14.33 4.14
C SER A 135 -4.77 -14.21 5.27
N GLN A 136 -5.60 -15.25 5.39
CA GLN A 136 -6.57 -15.56 6.43
C GLN A 136 -6.35 -14.78 7.74
N LEU A 137 -6.95 -13.58 7.80
CA LEU A 137 -7.10 -12.70 8.97
C LEU A 137 -5.93 -12.79 9.96
N MET A 138 -4.72 -12.44 9.50
CA MET A 138 -3.64 -12.02 10.39
C MET A 138 -4.17 -10.87 11.27
N PRO A 139 -3.73 -10.72 12.54
CA PRO A 139 -4.47 -9.94 13.54
C PRO A 139 -4.34 -8.43 13.30
N PHE A 140 -5.02 -7.89 12.27
CA PHE A 140 -5.01 -6.49 11.87
C PHE A 140 -5.25 -5.58 13.07
N GLY A 141 -6.16 -5.96 13.97
CA GLY A 141 -6.49 -5.19 15.17
C GLY A 141 -5.33 -4.98 16.15
N ARG A 142 -4.25 -5.77 16.09
CA ARG A 142 -3.05 -5.60 16.93
C ARG A 142 -2.11 -4.49 16.46
N TRP A 143 -1.98 -4.31 15.15
CA TRP A 143 -1.01 -3.37 14.54
C TRP A 143 -1.70 -2.16 13.89
N TYR A 144 -2.98 -2.32 13.55
CA TYR A 144 -3.82 -1.31 12.94
C TYR A 144 -5.09 -1.11 13.77
N LEU A 145 -5.62 0.12 13.73
CA LEU A 145 -6.91 0.50 14.29
C LEU A 145 -7.90 0.71 13.14
N PRO A 146 -8.85 -0.22 12.92
CA PRO A 146 -9.88 -0.09 11.91
C PRO A 146 -11.01 0.82 12.39
N GLU A 147 -11.39 1.80 11.58
CA GLU A 147 -12.47 2.75 11.86
C GLU A 147 -13.33 2.97 10.62
N LEU A 148 -14.65 3.10 10.81
CA LEU A 148 -15.54 3.55 9.75
C LEU A 148 -15.35 5.04 9.54
N ALA A 149 -14.99 5.44 8.32
CA ALA A 149 -14.70 6.82 7.95
C ALA A 149 -15.81 7.47 7.12
N GLY A 150 -16.94 6.79 6.94
CA GLY A 150 -18.13 7.29 6.25
C GLY A 150 -18.49 6.49 5.01
N GLU A 151 -19.24 7.13 4.11
CA GLU A 151 -19.67 6.58 2.83
C GLU A 151 -19.31 7.56 1.71
N ASP A 152 -19.17 7.06 0.49
CA ASP A 152 -18.80 7.86 -0.69
C ASP A 152 -19.42 7.23 -1.95
N ARG A 153 -19.10 7.79 -3.12
CA ARG A 153 -19.42 7.19 -4.42
C ARG A 153 -18.18 7.20 -5.32
N VAL A 154 -17.78 6.02 -5.83
CA VAL A 154 -16.59 5.84 -6.67
C VAL A 154 -16.94 4.99 -7.88
N ALA A 155 -16.51 5.41 -9.08
CA ALA A 155 -16.79 4.72 -10.35
C ALA A 155 -18.28 4.38 -10.57
N GLY A 156 -19.19 5.19 -10.02
CA GLY A 156 -20.63 4.97 -10.11
C GLY A 156 -21.24 4.14 -8.98
N TYR A 157 -20.43 3.46 -8.16
CA TYR A 157 -20.85 2.58 -7.07
C TYR A 157 -20.88 3.30 -5.71
N ASP A 158 -21.86 2.95 -4.87
CA ASP A 158 -21.91 3.37 -3.47
C ASP A 158 -20.93 2.55 -2.64
N VAL A 159 -20.15 3.23 -1.78
CA VAL A 159 -19.04 2.60 -1.06
C VAL A 159 -19.04 2.97 0.42
N VAL A 160 -18.45 2.11 1.24
CA VAL A 160 -18.09 2.39 2.63
C VAL A 160 -16.60 2.66 2.72
N ILE A 161 -16.24 3.69 3.50
CA ILE A 161 -14.85 4.06 3.75
C ILE A 161 -14.39 3.41 5.06
N VAL A 162 -13.32 2.63 4.99
CA VAL A 162 -12.62 2.09 6.16
C VAL A 162 -11.24 2.73 6.26
N ALA A 163 -10.96 3.36 7.39
CA ALA A 163 -9.62 3.83 7.75
C ALA A 163 -8.91 2.75 8.58
N LEU A 164 -7.65 2.47 8.24
CA LEU A 164 -6.76 1.58 8.97
C LEU A 164 -5.57 2.41 9.43
N GLY A 165 -5.68 2.95 10.64
CA GLY A 165 -4.59 3.72 11.25
C GLY A 165 -3.53 2.78 11.81
N ALA A 166 -2.25 2.96 11.44
CA ALA A 166 -1.15 2.29 12.12
C ALA A 166 -1.12 2.67 13.61
N ARG A 167 -0.81 1.72 14.49
CA ARG A 167 -0.71 1.95 15.94
C ARG A 167 0.68 2.43 16.39
N ASP A 168 1.65 2.42 15.48
CA ASP A 168 3.03 2.84 15.68
C ASP A 168 3.52 3.63 14.46
N ASP A 169 4.69 4.24 14.60
CA ASP A 169 5.34 5.03 13.55
C ASP A 169 6.19 4.18 12.59
N ASP A 170 6.14 2.84 12.73
CA ASP A 170 6.94 1.93 11.92
C ASP A 170 6.16 1.39 10.70
N ARG A 171 4.97 1.94 10.45
CA ARG A 171 4.02 1.52 9.41
C ARG A 171 3.32 2.69 8.75
N TYR A 172 2.80 2.46 7.55
CA TYR A 172 1.88 3.38 6.90
C TYR A 172 0.43 3.10 7.30
N SER A 173 -0.41 4.12 7.21
CA SER A 173 -1.86 3.98 7.40
C SER A 173 -2.56 3.84 6.06
N HIS A 174 -3.73 3.21 6.04
CA HIS A 174 -4.48 2.99 4.80
C HIS A 174 -5.88 3.58 4.90
N ARG A 175 -6.43 3.98 3.74
CA ARG A 175 -7.86 4.27 3.60
C ARG A 175 -8.40 3.47 2.42
N LEU A 176 -9.48 2.75 2.66
CA LEU A 176 -10.05 1.79 1.73
C LEU A 176 -11.51 2.18 1.46
N TRP A 177 -11.92 2.12 0.19
CA TRP A 177 -13.30 2.34 -0.23
C TRP A 177 -13.83 1.03 -0.80
N LEU A 178 -14.79 0.45 -0.11
CA LEU A 178 -15.34 -0.88 -0.39
C LEU A 178 -16.75 -0.75 -0.96
N GLU A 179 -16.99 -1.34 -2.12
CA GLU A 179 -18.31 -1.39 -2.74
C GLU A 179 -19.30 -2.13 -1.84
N LYS A 180 -20.51 -1.58 -1.67
CA LYS A 180 -21.42 -1.98 -0.60
C LYS A 180 -21.95 -3.41 -0.74
N GLU A 181 -22.21 -3.88 -1.95
CA GLU A 181 -22.84 -5.18 -2.21
C GLU A 181 -21.81 -6.32 -2.15
N THR A 182 -20.69 -6.17 -2.85
CA THR A 182 -19.65 -7.20 -2.98
C THR A 182 -18.54 -7.08 -1.94
N GLY A 183 -18.25 -5.88 -1.45
CA GLY A 183 -17.06 -5.59 -0.63
C GLY A 183 -15.79 -5.36 -1.46
N LEU A 184 -15.89 -5.27 -2.80
CA LEU A 184 -14.76 -5.05 -3.68
C LEU A 184 -14.08 -3.71 -3.37
N LEU A 185 -12.74 -3.71 -3.29
CA LEU A 185 -11.96 -2.49 -3.13
C LEU A 185 -11.96 -1.70 -4.44
N VAL A 186 -12.64 -0.55 -4.44
CA VAL A 186 -12.73 0.28 -5.65
C VAL A 186 -11.81 1.50 -5.63
N LYS A 187 -11.28 1.84 -4.45
CA LYS A 187 -10.30 2.89 -4.25
C LYS A 187 -9.51 2.63 -2.97
N SER A 188 -8.22 2.97 -3.00
CA SER A 188 -7.37 2.93 -1.81
C SER A 188 -6.35 4.06 -1.80
N GLN A 189 -5.87 4.38 -0.60
CA GLN A 189 -4.79 5.30 -0.36
C GLN A 189 -3.86 4.71 0.70
N VAL A 190 -2.55 4.78 0.44
CA VAL A 190 -1.50 4.60 1.44
C VAL A 190 -1.08 5.97 1.94
N ARG A 191 -0.99 6.14 3.25
CA ARG A 191 -0.76 7.42 3.90
C ARG A 191 0.41 7.33 4.87
N ASP A 192 1.26 8.35 4.86
CA ASP A 192 2.37 8.44 5.79
C ASP A 192 1.91 8.76 7.22
N VAL A 193 2.87 8.82 8.16
CA VAL A 193 2.62 9.16 9.58
C VAL A 193 2.02 10.56 9.78
N ASN A 194 2.18 11.46 8.82
CA ASN A 194 1.60 12.81 8.83
C ASN A 194 0.24 12.87 8.12
N GLY A 195 -0.20 11.77 7.49
CA GLY A 195 -1.41 11.67 6.70
C GLY A 195 -1.26 12.12 5.25
N GLU A 196 -0.05 12.38 4.76
CA GLU A 196 0.20 12.63 3.34
C GLU A 196 -0.07 11.37 2.52
N VAL A 197 -0.74 11.51 1.38
CA VAL A 197 -1.02 10.37 0.49
C VAL A 197 0.25 10.02 -0.28
N LEU A 198 0.78 8.83 -0.06
CA LEU A 198 1.97 8.31 -0.73
C LEU A 198 1.60 7.57 -2.02
N GLU A 199 0.50 6.83 -1.98
CA GLU A 199 -0.03 6.08 -3.11
C GLU A 199 -1.53 6.18 -3.17
N HIS A 200 -2.05 6.15 -4.40
CA HIS A 200 -3.47 6.25 -4.66
C HIS A 200 -3.87 5.30 -5.78
N PHE A 201 -4.83 4.44 -5.49
CA PHE A 201 -5.49 3.58 -6.47
C PHE A 201 -6.96 3.97 -6.55
N GLN A 202 -7.52 4.00 -7.74
CA GLN A 202 -8.95 4.23 -7.93
C GLN A 202 -9.44 3.73 -9.29
N PHE A 203 -10.55 3.00 -9.33
CA PHE A 203 -11.28 2.75 -10.57
C PHE A 203 -11.87 4.06 -11.12
N THR A 204 -11.62 4.30 -12.40
CA THR A 204 -12.30 5.36 -13.18
C THR A 204 -13.52 4.81 -13.91
N ASP A 205 -13.50 3.52 -14.23
CA ASP A 205 -14.60 2.77 -14.84
C ASP A 205 -14.57 1.34 -14.30
N LEU A 206 -15.73 0.80 -13.93
CA LEU A 206 -15.83 -0.52 -13.31
C LEU A 206 -17.17 -1.15 -13.69
N GLU A 207 -17.12 -2.41 -14.09
CA GLU A 207 -18.28 -3.28 -14.29
C GLU A 207 -18.05 -4.56 -13.48
N ILE A 208 -18.87 -4.75 -12.45
CA ILE A 208 -18.94 -6.01 -11.69
C ILE A 208 -19.86 -6.97 -12.46
N THR A 209 -19.29 -8.01 -13.06
CA THR A 209 -20.00 -8.94 -13.97
C THR A 209 -19.31 -10.29 -14.04
N ASP A 210 -20.11 -11.35 -14.15
CA ASP A 210 -19.61 -12.71 -14.42
C ASP A 210 -19.47 -13.00 -15.94
N ASP A 211 -19.94 -12.09 -16.80
CA ASP A 211 -19.88 -12.20 -18.26
C ASP A 211 -18.55 -11.68 -18.82
N ILE A 212 -17.48 -12.37 -18.45
CA ILE A 212 -16.13 -12.15 -18.97
C ILE A 212 -15.76 -13.36 -19.83
N SER A 213 -15.53 -13.13 -21.11
CA SER A 213 -15.21 -14.19 -22.08
C SER A 213 -13.79 -14.75 -21.90
N ASP A 214 -13.51 -15.92 -22.46
CA ASP A 214 -12.15 -16.48 -22.44
C ASP A 214 -11.18 -15.61 -23.26
N GLU A 215 -11.65 -15.02 -24.36
CA GLU A 215 -10.86 -14.14 -25.25
C GLU A 215 -10.35 -12.88 -24.54
N GLU A 216 -11.14 -12.32 -23.61
CA GLU A 216 -10.73 -11.17 -22.80
C GLU A 216 -9.56 -11.48 -21.85
N LEU A 217 -9.33 -12.76 -21.54
CA LEU A 217 -8.31 -13.25 -20.61
C LEU A 217 -7.13 -13.92 -21.32
N GLU A 218 -7.06 -13.82 -22.65
CA GLU A 218 -5.88 -14.24 -23.41
C GLU A 218 -4.87 -13.09 -23.58
N VAL A 219 -3.63 -13.48 -23.85
CA VAL A 219 -2.59 -12.57 -24.32
C VAL A 219 -3.02 -12.02 -25.68
N GLN A 220 -3.08 -10.68 -25.82
CA GLN A 220 -3.44 -10.00 -27.07
C GLN A 220 -2.34 -9.04 -27.55
N THR A 221 -1.37 -8.73 -26.68
CA THR A 221 -0.29 -7.80 -26.98
C THR A 221 0.86 -8.52 -27.67
N ARG A 222 1.43 -7.91 -28.71
CA ARG A 222 2.66 -8.42 -29.34
C ARG A 222 3.87 -7.99 -28.54
N GLY A 223 4.76 -8.92 -28.24
CA GLY A 223 6.02 -8.62 -27.57
C GLY A 223 6.75 -9.88 -27.14
N ARG A 224 7.81 -9.73 -26.35
CA ARG A 224 8.50 -10.86 -25.75
C ARG A 224 7.70 -11.40 -24.57
N GLU A 225 7.20 -12.62 -24.72
CA GLU A 225 6.52 -13.35 -23.65
C GLU A 225 7.52 -13.98 -22.68
N ILE A 226 7.26 -13.82 -21.40
CA ILE A 226 7.93 -14.54 -20.32
C ILE A 226 6.85 -15.26 -19.51
N SER A 227 6.91 -16.59 -19.55
CA SER A 227 5.96 -17.44 -18.83
C SER A 227 6.61 -18.08 -17.62
N ARG A 228 5.92 -18.08 -16.48
CA ARG A 228 6.33 -18.75 -15.25
C ARG A 228 5.13 -19.42 -14.60
N THR A 229 5.29 -20.68 -14.22
CA THR A 229 4.36 -21.37 -13.31
C THR A 229 4.82 -21.13 -11.89
N LEU A 230 3.98 -20.48 -11.09
CA LEU A 230 4.15 -20.40 -9.64
C LEU A 230 3.96 -21.81 -9.06
N ASP A 231 4.74 -22.19 -8.05
CA ASP A 231 4.73 -23.54 -7.49
C ASP A 231 3.71 -23.67 -6.34
N ASP A 232 3.03 -24.83 -6.23
CA ASP A 232 1.83 -25.11 -5.40
C ASP A 232 2.09 -25.12 -3.89
N GLY A 233 3.22 -24.56 -3.44
CA GLY A 233 3.62 -24.68 -2.04
C GLY A 233 3.63 -26.13 -1.54
N ARG A 234 3.80 -27.14 -2.43
CA ARG A 234 4.03 -28.52 -2.00
C ARG A 234 5.22 -28.49 -1.05
N LYS A 235 4.97 -28.93 0.19
CA LYS A 235 5.90 -29.06 1.33
C LYS A 235 7.23 -29.72 0.93
N GLN A 236 8.07 -29.00 0.22
CA GLN A 236 9.51 -29.13 0.36
C GLN A 236 9.86 -28.14 1.43
N GLU A 237 10.51 -28.61 2.51
CA GLU A 237 10.91 -27.84 3.69
C GLU A 237 11.25 -26.40 3.30
N SER A 238 10.26 -25.51 3.46
CA SER A 238 10.45 -24.12 3.18
C SER A 238 11.49 -23.66 4.19
N SER A 239 12.64 -23.20 3.72
CA SER A 239 13.63 -22.53 4.55
C SER A 239 13.12 -21.14 4.96
N VAL A 240 11.89 -21.08 5.50
CA VAL A 240 11.27 -19.87 6.03
C VAL A 240 12.20 -19.33 7.09
N GLY A 241 12.75 -18.15 6.85
CA GLY A 241 13.65 -17.48 7.78
C GLY A 241 15.09 -18.02 7.83
N ARG A 242 15.57 -18.81 6.87
CA ARG A 242 17.04 -19.02 6.76
C ARG A 242 17.68 -17.77 6.16
N MET A 243 18.15 -16.91 7.06
CA MET A 243 19.13 -15.87 6.76
C MET A 243 20.48 -16.57 6.71
N ASN A 244 21.04 -16.76 5.51
CA ASN A 244 22.31 -17.47 5.37
C ASN A 244 23.44 -16.46 5.46
N GLY A 245 24.21 -16.54 6.54
CA GLY A 245 25.39 -15.70 6.74
C GLY A 245 25.09 -14.29 7.24
N TRP A 246 23.89 -14.06 7.75
CA TRP A 246 23.51 -12.83 8.43
C TRP A 246 22.34 -13.08 9.36
N THR A 247 22.11 -12.18 10.32
CA THR A 247 20.97 -12.20 11.23
C THR A 247 20.32 -10.83 11.32
N LEU A 248 19.08 -10.79 11.80
CA LEU A 248 18.33 -9.57 12.03
C LEU A 248 17.97 -9.46 13.52
N SER A 249 18.61 -8.55 14.24
CA SER A 249 18.41 -8.39 15.68
C SER A 249 17.14 -7.61 16.03
N TRP A 250 16.57 -6.86 15.08
CA TRP A 250 15.35 -6.10 15.27
C TRP A 250 14.54 -5.99 13.97
N GLN A 251 13.22 -6.08 14.12
CA GLN A 251 12.22 -5.75 13.12
C GLN A 251 10.97 -5.20 13.82
N PRO A 252 10.09 -4.45 13.13
CA PRO A 252 8.86 -3.98 13.74
C PRO A 252 7.99 -5.18 14.19
N GLU A 253 7.39 -5.07 15.37
CA GLU A 253 6.59 -6.16 15.93
C GLU A 253 5.49 -6.59 14.97
N GLY A 254 5.26 -7.89 14.78
CA GLY A 254 4.23 -8.40 13.89
C GLY A 254 4.69 -8.69 12.46
N PHE A 255 5.79 -8.10 12.00
CA PHE A 255 6.46 -8.60 10.81
C PHE A 255 7.05 -9.96 11.11
N VAL A 256 6.92 -10.90 10.17
CA VAL A 256 7.51 -12.23 10.24
C VAL A 256 8.14 -12.58 8.90
N PRO A 257 9.17 -13.45 8.85
CA PRO A 257 9.76 -13.89 7.59
C PRO A 257 8.70 -14.53 6.68
N ALA A 258 8.52 -13.95 5.50
CA ALA A 258 7.72 -14.49 4.41
C ALA A 258 8.61 -15.36 3.49
N ALA A 259 8.01 -16.32 2.79
CA ALA A 259 8.76 -17.21 1.90
C ALA A 259 9.52 -16.40 0.84
N ALA A 260 10.85 -16.49 0.83
CA ALA A 260 11.69 -15.81 -0.15
C ALA A 260 11.56 -16.49 -1.53
N PRO A 261 11.68 -15.74 -2.65
CA PRO A 261 11.81 -16.33 -3.97
C PRO A 261 12.97 -17.33 -4.00
N ARG A 262 12.73 -18.52 -4.55
CA ARG A 262 13.65 -19.68 -4.66
C ARG A 262 15.07 -19.40 -5.18
N SER A 263 15.37 -18.20 -5.67
CA SER A 263 16.66 -17.83 -6.25
C SER A 263 17.62 -17.15 -5.26
N GLY A 264 17.18 -16.80 -4.05
CA GLY A 264 18.05 -16.22 -3.03
C GLY A 264 18.76 -17.32 -2.26
N SER A 265 20.09 -17.30 -2.24
CA SER A 265 20.94 -18.18 -1.42
C SER A 265 20.80 -17.91 0.10
N GLY A 266 19.63 -17.51 0.59
CA GLY A 266 19.39 -16.95 1.93
C GLY A 266 19.87 -15.49 2.09
N LYS A 267 20.37 -14.88 1.00
CA LYS A 267 20.88 -13.50 0.93
C LYS A 267 19.77 -12.45 0.84
N ALA A 268 18.55 -12.87 0.55
CA ALA A 268 17.38 -12.01 0.47
C ALA A 268 16.24 -12.66 1.28
N VAL A 269 15.72 -11.96 2.28
CA VAL A 269 14.60 -12.44 3.09
C VAL A 269 13.51 -11.38 3.10
N ALA A 270 12.29 -11.80 2.74
CA ALA A 270 11.10 -10.97 2.83
C ALA A 270 10.48 -11.10 4.21
N PHE A 271 9.86 -10.03 4.68
CA PHE A 271 9.11 -9.93 5.92
C PHE A 271 7.77 -9.30 5.63
N SER A 272 6.71 -9.78 6.28
CA SER A 272 5.38 -9.19 6.17
C SER A 272 4.65 -9.24 7.51
N ASP A 273 3.83 -8.23 7.78
CA ASP A 273 2.88 -8.21 8.89
C ASP A 273 1.45 -8.62 8.47
N GLY A 274 1.30 -9.10 7.23
CA GLY A 274 0.01 -9.42 6.62
C GLY A 274 -0.66 -8.25 5.90
N LEU A 275 -0.10 -7.03 5.97
CA LEU A 275 -0.57 -5.89 5.18
C LEU A 275 0.57 -5.26 4.38
N ALA A 276 1.63 -4.87 5.07
CA ALA A 276 2.84 -4.35 4.48
C ALA A 276 3.90 -5.46 4.37
N ALA A 277 4.86 -5.24 3.48
CA ALA A 277 6.01 -6.12 3.32
C ALA A 277 7.29 -5.33 3.04
N PHE A 278 8.40 -5.87 3.49
CA PHE A 278 9.73 -5.41 3.11
C PHE A 278 10.67 -6.60 2.89
N SER A 279 11.72 -6.39 2.11
CA SER A 279 12.78 -7.36 1.89
C SER A 279 14.11 -6.79 2.32
N VAL A 280 14.92 -7.61 2.95
CA VAL A 280 16.31 -7.32 3.31
C VAL A 280 17.21 -8.11 2.38
N PHE A 281 18.15 -7.42 1.74
CA PHE A 281 19.16 -8.00 0.87
C PHE A 281 20.54 -7.75 1.48
N VAL A 282 21.37 -8.78 1.53
CA VAL A 282 22.75 -8.72 2.04
C VAL A 282 23.67 -9.33 1.00
N GLU A 283 24.51 -8.50 0.38
CA GLU A 283 25.40 -8.92 -0.69
C GLU A 283 26.79 -8.27 -0.55
N PRO A 284 27.88 -8.97 -0.90
CA PRO A 284 29.20 -8.33 -0.98
C PRO A 284 29.18 -7.22 -2.04
N VAL A 285 29.81 -6.08 -1.76
CA VAL A 285 29.86 -4.97 -2.71
C VAL A 285 30.63 -5.40 -3.96
N GLY A 286 29.98 -5.29 -5.12
CA GLY A 286 30.59 -5.55 -6.42
C GLY A 286 31.52 -4.42 -6.87
N ARG A 287 31.92 -4.42 -8.15
CA ARG A 287 32.81 -3.39 -8.72
C ARG A 287 32.17 -2.00 -8.83
N LEU A 288 30.84 -1.93 -8.78
CA LEU A 288 30.08 -0.69 -8.84
C LEU A 288 29.70 -0.26 -7.44
N LYS A 289 30.12 0.96 -7.05
CA LYS A 289 29.73 1.56 -5.79
C LYS A 289 28.28 2.04 -5.88
N MET A 290 27.42 1.45 -5.08
CA MET A 290 26.02 1.87 -4.97
C MET A 290 25.90 3.11 -4.06
N PRO A 291 24.96 4.03 -4.34
CA PRO A 291 24.68 5.13 -3.43
C PRO A 291 24.13 4.59 -2.10
N THR A 292 24.50 5.23 -1.00
CA THR A 292 23.98 4.92 0.35
C THR A 292 22.95 5.96 0.77
N GLY A 293 22.06 5.58 1.69
CA GLY A 293 20.99 6.42 2.20
C GLY A 293 19.59 5.93 1.82
N ALA A 294 18.59 6.76 2.09
CA ALA A 294 17.20 6.48 1.79
C ALA A 294 16.78 7.12 0.47
N SER A 295 16.03 6.38 -0.34
CA SER A 295 15.22 6.86 -1.45
C SER A 295 13.79 6.33 -1.27
N ARG A 296 12.81 7.05 -1.81
CA ARG A 296 11.39 6.68 -1.71
C ARG A 296 10.69 6.94 -3.03
N ILE A 297 9.88 5.98 -3.46
CA ILE A 297 8.97 6.10 -4.62
C ILE A 297 7.58 5.65 -4.14
N GLY A 298 6.65 6.60 -3.98
CA GLY A 298 5.36 6.31 -3.35
C GLY A 298 5.51 5.84 -1.90
N ALA A 299 4.89 4.71 -1.58
CA ALA A 299 5.05 4.04 -0.28
C ALA A 299 6.29 3.14 -0.24
N THR A 300 6.88 2.80 -1.39
CA THR A 300 8.09 1.96 -1.42
C THR A 300 9.32 2.77 -1.01
N THR A 301 9.91 2.37 0.11
CA THR A 301 11.20 2.87 0.60
C THR A 301 12.31 1.93 0.15
N ILE A 302 13.43 2.51 -0.28
CA ILE A 302 14.70 1.83 -0.51
C ILE A 302 15.73 2.46 0.42
N TYR A 303 16.30 1.70 1.33
CA TYR A 303 17.39 2.14 2.18
C TYR A 303 18.63 1.27 1.95
N MET A 304 19.76 1.89 1.64
CA MET A 304 21.02 1.19 1.38
C MET A 304 22.12 1.66 2.33
N ARG A 305 22.85 0.71 2.90
CA ARG A 305 23.97 0.92 3.82
C ARG A 305 25.11 -0.02 3.47
N GLU A 306 26.33 0.49 3.52
CA GLU A 306 27.54 -0.32 3.39
C GLU A 306 28.10 -0.61 4.79
N VAL A 307 28.52 -1.86 5.02
CA VAL A 307 29.21 -2.30 6.25
C VAL A 307 30.50 -3.02 5.90
N MET A 308 31.52 -2.86 6.74
CA MET A 308 32.77 -3.61 6.62
C MET A 308 32.74 -4.78 7.59
N VAL A 309 32.88 -6.00 7.07
CA VAL A 309 32.98 -7.23 7.88
C VAL A 309 34.20 -8.02 7.41
N SER A 310 35.12 -8.31 8.33
CA SER A 310 36.36 -9.04 8.03
C SER A 310 37.10 -8.51 6.78
N ASP A 311 37.31 -7.18 6.74
CA ASP A 311 37.93 -6.41 5.64
C ASP A 311 37.24 -6.50 4.27
N ARG A 312 36.00 -6.99 4.22
CA ARG A 312 35.17 -6.99 3.01
C ARG A 312 33.94 -6.08 3.16
N PRO A 313 33.66 -5.23 2.15
CA PRO A 313 32.45 -4.41 2.15
C PRO A 313 31.23 -5.25 1.75
N PHE A 314 30.15 -5.13 2.51
CA PHE A 314 28.82 -5.66 2.22
C PHE A 314 27.82 -4.53 2.06
N LEU A 315 26.92 -4.67 1.10
CA LEU A 315 25.76 -3.82 0.90
C LEU A 315 24.54 -4.47 1.56
N ILE A 316 23.92 -3.75 2.47
CA ILE A 316 22.61 -4.05 3.03
C ILE A 316 21.60 -3.15 2.33
N ALA A 317 20.59 -3.74 1.72
CA ALA A 317 19.47 -3.02 1.13
C ALA A 317 18.16 -3.46 1.76
N VAL A 318 17.36 -2.50 2.22
CA VAL A 318 16.00 -2.73 2.71
C VAL A 318 15.05 -2.08 1.72
N VAL A 319 14.14 -2.87 1.16
CA VAL A 319 13.17 -2.41 0.15
C VAL A 319 11.76 -2.82 0.56
N GLY A 320 10.83 -1.89 0.70
CA GLY A 320 9.45 -2.23 1.03
C GLY A 320 8.57 -1.08 1.44
N GLU A 321 7.33 -1.41 1.78
CA GLU A 321 6.25 -0.49 2.16
C GLU A 321 6.33 -0.14 3.66
N ILE A 322 7.47 0.43 4.06
CA ILE A 322 7.72 0.88 5.44
C ILE A 322 8.32 2.30 5.44
N PRO A 323 8.12 3.09 6.51
CA PRO A 323 8.71 4.43 6.62
C PRO A 323 10.25 4.43 6.49
N PRO A 324 10.87 5.50 5.96
CA PRO A 324 12.33 5.60 5.84
C PRO A 324 13.09 5.41 7.15
N GLY A 325 12.54 5.92 8.27
CA GLY A 325 13.13 5.71 9.59
C GLY A 325 13.15 4.23 9.99
N THR A 326 12.09 3.51 9.68
CA THR A 326 11.97 2.06 9.95
C THR A 326 12.90 1.25 9.08
N ALA A 327 12.97 1.53 7.77
CA ALA A 327 13.91 0.85 6.87
C ALA A 327 15.37 1.03 7.33
N ARG A 328 15.72 2.22 7.83
CA ARG A 328 17.02 2.48 8.46
C ARG A 328 17.23 1.63 9.72
N LYS A 329 16.28 1.61 10.66
CA LYS A 329 16.39 0.79 11.88
C LYS A 329 16.58 -0.70 11.55
N VAL A 330 15.83 -1.22 10.58
CA VAL A 330 15.98 -2.61 10.09
C VAL A 330 17.39 -2.83 9.54
N ALA A 331 17.85 -1.97 8.63
CA ALA A 331 19.19 -2.10 8.07
C ALA A 331 20.29 -1.98 9.14
N ASP A 332 20.06 -1.17 10.17
CA ASP A 332 20.99 -0.98 11.27
C ASP A 332 21.07 -2.20 12.20
N ALA A 333 20.02 -3.03 12.22
CA ALA A 333 19.91 -4.25 13.00
C ALA A 333 20.41 -5.52 12.27
N VAL A 334 20.88 -5.40 11.03
CA VAL A 334 21.49 -6.50 10.29
C VAL A 334 22.92 -6.71 10.75
N GLU A 335 23.23 -7.95 11.16
CA GLU A 335 24.57 -8.42 11.49
C GLU A 335 24.99 -9.47 10.47
N VAL A 336 26.16 -9.33 9.84
CA VAL A 336 26.68 -10.29 8.86
C VAL A 336 27.65 -11.21 9.57
N ASP A 337 27.49 -12.52 9.40
CA ASP A 337 28.28 -13.54 10.08
C ASP A 337 29.69 -13.61 9.47
N ASP A 338 30.74 -13.78 10.29
CA ASP A 338 32.11 -13.93 9.80
C ASP A 338 32.31 -15.18 8.92
N ASP A 339 31.55 -16.25 9.19
CA ASP A 339 31.58 -17.50 8.41
C ASP A 339 31.10 -17.28 6.96
N PHE A 340 30.17 -16.35 6.74
CA PHE A 340 29.73 -15.96 5.40
C PHE A 340 30.86 -15.34 4.57
N VAL A 341 31.75 -14.59 5.25
CA VAL A 341 32.92 -13.98 4.63
C VAL A 341 33.97 -15.04 4.27
N ALA A 342 34.13 -16.06 5.12
CA ALA A 342 35.06 -17.17 4.91
C ALA A 342 34.65 -18.05 3.71
N GLU A 343 33.36 -18.37 3.55
CA GLU A 343 32.85 -19.14 2.41
C GLU A 343 33.10 -18.43 1.06
N LEU A 344 32.93 -17.11 1.03
CA LEU A 344 33.21 -16.26 -0.14
C LEU A 344 34.72 -16.07 -0.41
N SER A 345 35.59 -16.51 0.51
CA SER A 345 37.05 -16.40 0.39
C SER A 345 37.71 -17.69 -0.10
N GLY A 346 36.99 -18.83 -0.04
CA GLY A 346 37.48 -20.15 -0.45
C GLY A 346 37.06 -20.62 -1.84
N SER A 347 36.42 -19.77 -2.66
CA SER A 347 36.01 -20.05 -4.05
C SER A 347 36.91 -19.40 -5.09
#